data_AF-A0A7C1T5R9-F1
#
_entry.id   AF-A0A7C1T5R9-F1
#
_cell.length_a   1.000
_cell.length_b   1.000
_cell.length_c   1.000
_cell.angle_alpha   90.00
_cell.angle_beta   90.00
_cell.angle_gamma   90.00
#
_symmetry.space_group_name_H-M   'P 1'
#
loop_
_entity.id
_entity.type
_entity.pdbx_description
1 polymer ?
#
loop_
_entity_poly.entity_id
_entity_poly.type
_entity_poly.pdbx_seq_one_letter_code
_entity_poly.pdbx_strand_id
1 'polypeptide(L)' 'MSEGGHLFKDGVRLRCVACGYAAETDPWLFLCPRCGNLMEVVMPGAGGFDWESARRRRFGVWRYRELLP' A
#
# COMPACT_ATOMS: atom_id res chain seq x y z
N MET A 1 1.44 -23.95 14.31
CA MET A 1 2.10 -22.62 14.41
C MET A 1 2.82 -22.45 13.08
N SER A 2 2.27 -21.81 12.05
CA SER A 2 1.69 -20.46 12.05
C SER A 2 0.63 -20.36 10.96
N GLU A 3 -0.62 -20.07 11.33
CA GLU A 3 -1.65 -19.62 10.39
C GLU A 3 -1.42 -18.12 10.16
N GLY A 4 -0.40 -17.81 9.35
CA GLY A 4 -0.12 -16.45 8.89
C GLY A 4 -1.11 -16.08 7.80
N GLY A 5 -2.33 -15.72 8.19
CA GLY A 5 -3.32 -15.15 7.28
C GLY A 5 -2.70 -14.00 6.49
N HIS A 6 -2.97 -13.94 5.18
CA HIS A 6 -2.53 -12.90 4.26
C HIS A 6 -2.62 -11.49 4.90
N LEU A 7 -1.51 -11.00 5.47
CA LEU A 7 -1.45 -9.66 6.07
C LEU A 7 -1.46 -8.57 5.00
N PHE A 8 -1.12 -8.93 3.76
CA PHE A 8 -0.99 -8.01 2.65
C PHE A 8 -1.93 -8.40 1.52
N LYS A 9 -2.50 -7.37 0.89
CA LYS A 9 -3.28 -7.46 -0.33
C LYS A 9 -2.37 -7.83 -1.51
N ASP A 10 -2.93 -8.51 -2.50
CA ASP A 10 -2.17 -8.91 -3.69
C ASP A 10 -1.58 -7.69 -4.42
N GLY A 11 -0.34 -7.84 -4.89
CA GLY A 11 0.38 -6.80 -5.64
C GLY A 11 1.05 -5.73 -4.77
N VAL A 12 0.95 -5.81 -3.44
CA VAL A 12 1.75 -4.99 -2.52
C VAL A 12 3.19 -5.49 -2.53
N ARG A 13 4.16 -4.58 -2.53
CA ARG A 13 5.60 -4.90 -2.44
C ARG A 13 6.35 -3.85 -1.64
N LEU A 14 7.54 -4.19 -1.17
CA LEU A 14 8.42 -3.23 -0.49
C LEU A 14 9.46 -2.68 -1.48
N ARG A 15 9.76 -1.38 -1.40
CA ARG A 15 10.82 -0.73 -2.19
C ARG A 15 11.68 0.17 -1.31
N CYS A 16 13.00 0.12 -1.44
CA CYS A 16 13.87 1.06 -0.73
C CYS A 16 13.78 2.47 -1.36
N VAL A 17 13.55 3.48 -0.53
CA VAL A 17 13.44 4.88 -0.97
C VAL A 17 14.76 5.46 -1.51
N ALA A 18 15.90 4.87 -1.13
CA ALA A 18 17.23 5.36 -1.50
C ALA A 18 17.84 4.60 -2.69
N CYS A 19 17.91 3.27 -2.61
CA CYS A 19 18.58 2.46 -3.63
C CYS A 19 17.63 1.75 -4.60
N GLY A 20 16.31 1.83 -4.38
CA GLY A 20 15.31 1.20 -5.23
C GLY A 20 15.18 -0.31 -5.10
N TYR A 21 15.93 -0.95 -4.19
CA TYR A 21 15.82 -2.39 -3.91
C TYR A 21 14.36 -2.80 -3.64
N ALA A 22 13.89 -3.85 -4.31
CA ALA A 22 12.54 -4.37 -4.15
C ALA A 22 12.56 -5.72 -3.44
N ALA A 23 11.60 -5.93 -2.54
CA ALA A 23 11.41 -7.17 -1.80
C ALA A 23 9.92 -7.53 -1.72
N GLU A 24 9.65 -8.81 -1.46
CA GLU A 24 8.31 -9.28 -1.08
C GLU A 24 7.88 -8.68 0.25
N THR A 25 6.57 -8.71 0.51
CA THR A 25 5.99 -8.13 1.72
C THR A 25 6.33 -8.97 2.95
N ASP A 26 7.07 -8.36 3.87
CA ASP A 26 7.39 -8.90 5.18
C ASP A 26 7.05 -7.82 6.23
N PRO A 27 6.19 -8.11 7.24
CA PRO A 27 5.82 -7.15 8.28
C PRO A 27 7.01 -6.65 9.10
N TRP A 28 8.14 -7.35 9.07
CA TRP A 28 9.31 -7.07 9.88
C TRP A 28 10.46 -6.43 9.08
N LEU A 29 10.31 -6.29 7.75
CA LEU A 29 11.34 -5.73 6.87
C LEU A 29 11.20 -4.20 6.72
N PHE A 30 11.55 -3.47 7.79
CA PHE A 30 11.50 -2.00 7.79
C PHE A 30 12.73 -1.33 7.16
N LEU A 31 13.88 -2.00 7.22
CA LEU A 31 15.17 -1.49 6.74
C LEU A 31 15.66 -2.26 5.52
N CYS A 32 16.25 -1.53 4.58
CA CYS A 32 16.81 -2.10 3.37
C CYS A 32 18.05 -2.94 3.70
N PRO A 33 18.11 -4.22 3.31
CA PRO A 33 19.27 -5.07 3.56
C PRO A 33 20.51 -4.67 2.73
N ARG A 34 20.35 -3.77 1.76
CA ARG A 34 21.44 -3.31 0.87
C ARG A 34 22.10 -2.03 1.34
N CYS A 35 21.34 -1.07 1.88
CA CYS A 35 21.87 0.25 2.25
C CYS A 35 21.43 0.74 3.63
N GLY A 36 20.62 -0.02 4.37
CA GLY A 36 20.16 0.34 5.72
C GLY A 36 19.10 1.45 5.78
N ASN A 37 18.66 1.99 4.65
CA ASN A 37 17.62 3.02 4.61
C ASN A 37 16.21 2.42 4.69
N LEU A 38 15.17 3.22 4.90
CA LEU A 38 13.79 2.76 5.06
C LEU A 38 13.23 2.12 3.78
N MET A 39 12.42 1.08 3.99
CA MET A 39 11.57 0.48 2.95
C MET A 39 10.22 1.20 2.93
N GLU A 40 9.74 1.57 1.75
CA GLU A 40 8.39 2.06 1.51
C GLU A 40 7.48 0.93 1.01
N VAL A 41 6.19 1.05 1.30
CA VAL A 41 5.17 0.13 0.80
C VAL A 41 4.65 0.66 -0.54
N VAL A 42 4.83 -0.14 -1.59
CA VAL A 42 4.27 0.12 -2.92
C VAL A 42 3.00 -0.70 -3.06
N MET A 43 1.86 -0.01 -3.05
CA MET A 43 0.55 -0.62 -3.26
C MET A 43 0.13 -0.47 -4.73
N PRO A 44 -0.60 -1.45 -5.30
CA PRO A 44 -1.25 -1.24 -6.58
C PRO A 44 -2.26 -0.09 -6.46
N GLY A 45 -2.38 0.73 -7.51
CA GLY A 45 -3.27 1.89 -7.49
C GLY A 45 -4.73 1.49 -7.21
N ALA A 46 -5.44 2.33 -6.45
CA ALA A 46 -6.88 2.18 -6.25
C ALA A 46 -7.60 2.46 -7.58
N GLY A 47 -7.94 1.40 -8.31
CA GLY A 47 -8.72 1.52 -9.54
C GLY A 47 -10.14 2.01 -9.23
N GLY A 48 -10.73 2.77 -10.15
CA GLY A 48 -12.18 3.03 -10.16
C GLY A 48 -12.68 4.25 -9.38
N PHE A 49 -11.81 5.16 -8.95
CA PHE A 49 -12.27 6.43 -8.36
C PHE A 49 -12.66 7.44 -9.46
N ASP A 50 -13.95 7.79 -9.50
CA ASP A 50 -14.48 8.85 -10.35
C ASP A 50 -14.79 10.11 -9.54
N TRP A 51 -14.09 11.20 -9.89
CA TRP A 51 -14.26 12.52 -9.27
C TRP A 51 -15.66 13.10 -9.46
N GLU A 52 -16.32 12.84 -10.59
CA GLU A 52 -17.69 13.32 -10.80
C GLU A 52 -18.68 12.65 -9.86
N SER A 53 -18.63 11.32 -9.79
CA SER A 53 -19.48 10.53 -8.90
C SER A 53 -19.20 10.85 -7.44
N ALA A 54 -17.94 11.07 -7.06
CA ALA A 54 -17.59 11.50 -5.71
C ALA A 54 -18.18 12.88 -5.37
N ARG A 55 -18.18 13.84 -6.31
CA ARG A 55 -18.75 15.19 -6.09
C ARG A 55 -20.25 15.21 -5.90
N ARG A 56 -20.97 14.25 -6.48
CA ARG A 56 -22.44 14.11 -6.32
C ARG A 56 -22.84 13.59 -4.93
N ARG A 57 -21.92 13.00 -4.17
CA ARG A 57 -22.20 12.47 -2.83
C ARG A 57 -22.20 13.58 -1.79
N ARG A 58 -23.00 13.40 -0.73
CA ARG A 58 -22.96 14.28 0.45
C ARG A 58 -21.54 14.36 1.00
N PHE A 59 -21.10 15.56 1.38
CA PHE A 59 -19.83 15.75 2.08
C PHE A 59 -19.81 14.94 3.37
N GLY A 60 -18.78 14.09 3.51
CA GLY A 60 -18.60 13.21 4.66
C GLY A 60 -17.41 12.27 4.44
N VAL A 61 -16.96 11.64 5.53
CA VAL A 61 -15.79 10.74 5.55
C VAL A 61 -15.87 9.66 4.46
N TRP A 62 -17.06 9.10 4.25
CA TRP A 62 -17.31 8.00 3.31
C TRP A 62 -17.36 8.39 1.84
N ARG A 63 -17.22 9.68 1.51
CA ARG A 63 -17.23 10.16 0.12
C ARG A 63 -16.09 9.57 -0.72
N TYR A 64 -14.97 9.25 -0.07
CA TYR A 64 -13.72 8.80 -0.70
C TYR A 64 -13.41 7.32 -0.41
N ARG A 65 -14.43 6.50 -0.10
CA ARG A 65 -14.25 5.10 0.31
C ARG A 65 -13.41 4.28 -0.67
N GLU A 66 -13.52 4.56 -1.96
CA GLU A 66 -12.80 3.86 -3.02
C GLU A 66 -11.31 4.23 -3.11
N LEU A 67 -10.89 5.32 -2.47
CA LEU A 67 -9.49 5.72 -2.35
C LEU A 67 -8.82 5.13 -1.10
N LEU A 68 -9.60 4.51 -0.21
CA LEU A 68 -9.07 3.84 0.97
C LEU A 68 -8.54 2.45 0.54
N PRO A 69 -7.32 2.07 0.97
CA PRO A 69 -6.70 0.80 0.61
C PRO A 69 -7.45 -0.45 1.11
#